data_AF-A0A523B6J7-F1
#
_entry.id   AF-A0A523B6J7-F1
#
_cell.length_a   1.000
_cell.length_b   1.000
_cell.length_c   1.000
_cell.angle_alpha   90.00
_cell.angle_beta   90.00
_cell.angle_gamma   90.00
#
_symmetry.space_group_name_H-M   'P 1'
#
loop_
_entity.id
_entity.type
_entity.pdbx_description
1 polymer ?
#
loop_
_entity_poly.entity_id
_entity_poly.type
_entity_poly.pdbx_seq_one_letter_code
_entity_poly.pdbx_strand_id
1 'polypeptide(L)'
;MDYELVEQHYSKEVVKKEISDYCKGRWVALEGGTLGSRVFLRYWRDGRPLKIDTPLDVESLIKQFKGVKPRTIYGSVNVYGKLATKLDLEKRENIAYASPIWDIDGELERWRDVIEVARIIVDELEKLGVINSVFIKWSGEGAHVHVHEKCFSSDVLLKHNPLDIAYSLVDYVLERCRSSILDVASRSSGLKVENEIDLKRVFTAPLALHRRRDLCCVCFKPSILDSFELEWADPKNFKHDEEWRGFVDGEGDEAAIKALEVIGGYKGWLGTIEVKARTTIAAPKVAEIERKGRIGRFQVMGLLQAARYYLLTGDLEKAKSFGLNRAIFYAWAKRHAKEVSSKKMAKIVKRMSEDMREEKAIQVGDELAFVSDRGWFIIGDQEQRPEDYDRQIMQNINTVVAYEKAWQAALEYLKSFKKEVLLDQQKFFKEVYEPVRDRFLEDVVLNSRRRTFKPRGLFKWFNDRRED
;
A
#
# COMPACT_ATOMS: atom_id res chain seq x y z
N MET A 1 -10.14 -5.31 24.91
CA MET A 1 -11.05 -6.34 25.46
C MET A 1 -10.26 -7.56 25.87
N ASP A 2 -10.53 -8.08 27.07
CA ASP A 2 -9.96 -9.33 27.56
C ASP A 2 -10.42 -10.53 26.70
N TYR A 3 -9.61 -11.57 26.62
CA TYR A 3 -9.90 -12.71 25.74
C TYR A 3 -11.11 -13.51 26.21
N GLU A 4 -11.42 -13.55 27.50
CA GLU A 4 -12.65 -14.19 28.00
C GLU A 4 -13.91 -13.54 27.43
N LEU A 5 -13.91 -12.21 27.29
CA LEU A 5 -15.00 -11.47 26.64
C LEU A 5 -15.08 -11.73 25.14
N VAL A 6 -13.93 -11.98 24.48
CA VAL A 6 -13.88 -12.42 23.08
C VAL A 6 -14.53 -13.80 22.94
N GLU A 7 -14.19 -14.75 23.82
CA GLU A 7 -14.80 -16.08 23.84
C GLU A 7 -16.31 -16.00 24.12
N GLN A 8 -16.72 -15.15 25.06
CA GLN A 8 -18.13 -14.91 25.37
C GLN A 8 -18.90 -14.29 24.20
N HIS A 9 -18.26 -13.40 23.44
CA HIS A 9 -18.89 -12.84 22.24
C HIS A 9 -19.17 -13.91 21.19
N TYR A 10 -18.18 -14.75 20.89
CA TYR A 10 -18.31 -15.83 19.92
C TYR A 10 -19.16 -17.03 20.39
N SER A 11 -19.51 -17.10 21.68
CA SER A 11 -20.44 -18.11 22.18
C SER A 11 -21.92 -17.75 21.99
N LYS A 12 -22.24 -16.48 21.72
CA LYS A 12 -23.62 -16.01 21.47
C LYS A 12 -24.19 -16.67 20.21
N GLU A 13 -25.39 -17.25 20.30
CA GLU A 13 -26.03 -17.96 19.19
C GLU A 13 -26.21 -17.07 17.94
N VAL A 14 -26.65 -15.83 18.13
CA VAL A 14 -26.79 -14.86 17.03
C VAL A 14 -25.45 -14.63 16.31
N VAL A 15 -24.35 -14.48 17.06
CA VAL A 15 -23.01 -14.26 16.48
C VAL A 15 -22.56 -15.49 15.68
N LYS A 16 -22.76 -16.69 16.23
CA LYS A 16 -22.41 -17.94 15.54
C LYS A 16 -23.20 -18.11 14.25
N LYS A 17 -24.51 -17.83 14.26
CA LYS A 17 -25.40 -17.89 13.09
C LYS A 17 -24.98 -16.90 12.01
N GLU A 18 -24.76 -15.63 12.36
CA GLU A 18 -24.36 -14.61 11.39
C GLU A 18 -23.02 -14.93 10.72
N ILE A 19 -22.04 -15.41 11.50
CA ILE A 19 -20.74 -15.81 10.97
C ILE A 19 -20.86 -17.06 10.09
N SER A 20 -21.58 -18.09 10.52
CA SER A 20 -21.72 -19.32 9.75
C SER A 20 -22.44 -19.10 8.44
N ASP A 21 -23.50 -18.30 8.43
CA ASP A 21 -24.27 -18.03 7.22
C ASP A 21 -23.44 -17.24 6.20
N TYR A 22 -22.67 -16.25 6.65
CA TYR A 22 -21.78 -15.51 5.77
C TYR A 22 -20.62 -16.37 5.25
N CYS A 23 -20.01 -17.17 6.11
CA CYS A 23 -18.83 -17.97 5.78
C CYS A 23 -19.13 -19.25 4.99
N LYS A 24 -20.40 -19.66 4.87
CA LYS A 24 -20.79 -20.88 4.19
C LYS A 24 -20.29 -20.91 2.74
N GLY A 25 -19.55 -21.96 2.39
CA GLY A 25 -18.91 -22.10 1.07
C GLY A 25 -17.77 -21.11 0.79
N ARG A 26 -17.38 -20.27 1.75
CA ARG A 26 -16.23 -19.36 1.64
C ARG A 26 -15.01 -19.98 2.30
N TRP A 27 -13.84 -19.59 1.80
CA TRP A 27 -12.58 -19.91 2.46
C TRP A 27 -12.39 -19.00 3.67
N VAL A 28 -12.31 -19.60 4.86
CA VAL A 28 -12.25 -18.86 6.14
C VAL A 28 -10.82 -18.52 6.52
N ALA A 29 -10.65 -17.35 7.13
CA ALA A 29 -9.43 -16.98 7.83
C ALA A 29 -9.73 -16.57 9.28
N LEU A 30 -8.80 -16.89 10.18
CA LEU A 30 -8.79 -16.43 11.57
C LEU A 30 -7.58 -15.53 11.78
N GLU A 31 -7.79 -14.38 12.41
CA GLU A 31 -6.69 -13.51 12.86
C GLU A 31 -6.68 -13.42 14.37
N GLY A 32 -5.49 -13.59 14.95
CA GLY A 32 -5.23 -13.45 16.37
C GLY A 32 -3.77 -13.07 16.62
N GLY A 33 -3.31 -13.32 17.83
CA GLY A 33 -1.98 -13.00 18.32
C GLY A 33 -2.01 -12.08 19.53
N THR A 34 -0.87 -11.99 20.22
CA THR A 34 -0.65 -11.06 21.34
C THR A 34 -0.16 -9.71 20.83
N LEU A 35 -0.14 -8.67 21.68
CA LEU A 35 0.45 -7.37 21.31
C LEU A 35 1.85 -7.56 20.71
N GLY A 36 2.03 -7.17 19.44
CA GLY A 36 3.29 -7.29 18.70
C GLY A 36 3.46 -8.58 17.89
N SER A 37 2.56 -9.55 17.98
CA SER A 37 2.52 -10.74 17.10
C SER A 37 1.21 -10.80 16.33
N ARG A 38 1.29 -10.96 15.01
CA ARG A 38 0.13 -11.13 14.12
C ARG A 38 0.14 -12.55 13.59
N VAL A 39 -0.90 -13.32 13.87
CA VAL A 39 -1.08 -14.66 13.32
C VAL A 39 -2.33 -14.68 12.45
N PHE A 40 -2.15 -15.10 11.19
CA PHE A 40 -3.23 -15.17 10.21
C PHE A 40 -3.36 -16.61 9.69
N LEU A 41 -4.38 -17.31 10.15
CA LEU A 41 -4.60 -18.73 9.89
C LEU A 41 -5.64 -18.89 8.79
N ARG A 42 -5.31 -19.68 7.77
CA ARG A 42 -6.24 -20.02 6.68
C ARG A 42 -6.34 -21.52 6.38
N TYR A 43 -5.50 -22.32 7.03
CA TYR A 43 -5.40 -23.74 6.78
C TYR A 43 -5.28 -24.51 8.09
N TRP A 44 -5.79 -25.73 8.08
CA TRP A 44 -5.45 -26.76 9.04
C TRP A 44 -3.97 -27.16 8.92
N ARG A 45 -3.44 -27.85 9.94
CA ARG A 45 -2.06 -28.36 9.92
C ARG A 45 -1.79 -29.34 8.77
N ASP A 46 -2.82 -30.08 8.36
CA ASP A 46 -2.79 -31.01 7.22
C ASP A 46 -2.91 -30.30 5.85
N GLY A 47 -3.00 -28.96 5.85
CA GLY A 47 -3.07 -28.14 4.64
C GLY A 47 -4.47 -27.95 4.06
N ARG A 48 -5.52 -28.54 4.65
CA ARG A 48 -6.91 -28.30 4.22
C ARG A 48 -7.34 -26.85 4.50
N PRO A 49 -8.08 -26.19 3.58
CA PRO A 49 -8.65 -24.86 3.83
C PRO A 49 -9.58 -24.85 5.05
N LEU A 50 -9.53 -23.79 5.86
CA LEU A 50 -10.50 -23.59 6.94
C LEU A 50 -11.88 -23.24 6.35
N LYS A 51 -12.93 -23.73 7.01
CA LYS A 51 -14.34 -23.52 6.65
C LYS A 51 -15.19 -23.40 7.90
N ILE A 52 -16.34 -22.75 7.74
CA ILE A 52 -17.42 -22.69 8.73
C ILE A 52 -18.69 -22.95 7.93
N ASP A 53 -19.33 -24.10 8.17
CA ASP A 53 -20.58 -24.48 7.49
C ASP A 53 -21.78 -24.42 8.44
N THR A 54 -21.52 -24.46 9.75
CA THR A 54 -22.52 -24.45 10.83
C THR A 54 -22.11 -23.53 11.99
N PRO A 55 -23.06 -23.08 12.82
CA PRO A 55 -22.75 -22.31 14.04
C PRO A 55 -21.76 -23.00 14.98
N LEU A 56 -21.80 -24.34 15.06
CA LEU A 56 -20.89 -25.13 15.91
C LEU A 56 -19.43 -25.06 15.43
N ASP A 57 -19.20 -24.87 14.14
CA ASP A 57 -17.84 -24.75 13.59
C ASP A 57 -17.15 -23.48 14.09
N VAL A 58 -17.91 -22.39 14.31
CA VAL A 58 -17.39 -21.14 14.89
C VAL A 58 -16.78 -21.42 16.26
N GLU A 59 -17.56 -22.06 17.13
CA GLU A 59 -17.13 -22.42 18.49
C GLU A 59 -15.94 -23.39 18.47
N SER A 60 -16.00 -24.41 17.61
CA SER A 60 -14.93 -25.38 17.42
C SER A 60 -13.61 -24.71 17.02
N LEU A 61 -13.64 -23.79 16.05
CA LEU A 61 -12.47 -23.05 15.60
C LEU A 61 -11.87 -22.16 16.69
N ILE A 62 -12.69 -21.40 17.41
CA ILE A 62 -12.21 -20.55 18.52
C ILE A 62 -11.53 -21.41 19.60
N LYS A 63 -12.12 -22.55 19.97
CA LYS A 63 -11.53 -23.48 20.94
C LYS A 63 -10.25 -24.12 20.45
N GLN A 64 -10.25 -24.65 19.23
CA GLN A 64 -9.12 -25.39 18.68
C GLN A 64 -7.89 -24.49 18.45
N PHE A 65 -8.12 -23.23 18.08
CA PHE A 65 -7.05 -22.25 17.90
C PHE A 65 -6.84 -21.33 19.11
N LYS A 66 -7.38 -21.66 20.30
CA LYS A 66 -7.29 -20.84 21.52
C LYS A 66 -5.89 -20.34 21.86
N GLY A 67 -4.85 -21.15 21.59
CA GLY A 67 -3.45 -20.74 21.81
C GLY A 67 -3.00 -19.53 20.99
N VAL A 68 -3.63 -19.28 19.84
CA VAL A 68 -3.40 -18.11 18.97
C VAL A 68 -4.27 -16.93 19.38
N LYS A 69 -5.22 -17.12 20.29
CA LYS A 69 -6.23 -16.14 20.67
C LYS A 69 -6.95 -15.50 19.47
N PRO A 70 -7.64 -16.29 18.60
CA PRO A 70 -8.42 -15.76 17.49
C PRO A 70 -9.36 -14.64 17.94
N ARG A 71 -9.22 -13.48 17.29
CA ARG A 71 -10.03 -12.31 17.55
C ARG A 71 -10.97 -12.00 16.40
N THR A 72 -10.55 -12.18 15.16
CA THR A 72 -11.37 -11.83 13.99
C THR A 72 -11.53 -13.04 13.08
N ILE A 73 -12.74 -13.19 12.53
CA ILE A 73 -13.08 -14.21 11.54
C ILE A 73 -13.38 -13.50 10.22
N TYR A 74 -12.83 -14.03 9.14
CA TYR A 74 -13.01 -13.51 7.79
C TYR A 74 -13.54 -14.60 6.85
N GLY A 75 -14.32 -14.20 5.86
CA GLY A 75 -14.71 -15.02 4.71
C GLY A 75 -14.11 -14.47 3.42
N SER A 76 -13.68 -15.33 2.51
CA SER A 76 -13.21 -14.93 1.18
C SER A 76 -14.27 -14.18 0.39
N VAL A 77 -13.85 -13.33 -0.55
CA VAL A 77 -14.77 -12.71 -1.52
C VAL A 77 -15.52 -13.73 -2.38
N ASN A 78 -14.85 -14.85 -2.68
CA ASN A 78 -15.38 -15.97 -3.45
C ASN A 78 -16.16 -16.95 -2.57
N VAL A 79 -17.26 -17.46 -3.12
CA VAL A 79 -17.98 -18.66 -2.67
C VAL A 79 -17.65 -19.78 -3.64
N TYR A 80 -17.24 -20.92 -3.11
CA TYR A 80 -16.71 -22.02 -3.90
C TYR A 80 -17.66 -23.21 -3.89
N GLY A 81 -17.75 -23.94 -5.02
CA GLY A 81 -18.51 -25.19 -5.09
C GLY A 81 -17.87 -26.32 -4.26
N LYS A 82 -16.54 -26.39 -4.28
CA LYS A 82 -15.73 -27.35 -3.50
C LYS A 82 -14.59 -26.65 -2.77
N LEU A 83 -14.32 -27.04 -1.53
CA LEU A 83 -13.24 -26.48 -0.70
C LEU A 83 -12.43 -27.57 0.03
N ALA A 84 -12.08 -28.68 -0.63
CA ALA A 84 -11.40 -29.78 0.06
C ALA A 84 -9.88 -29.55 0.18
N THR A 85 -9.28 -28.90 -0.83
CA THR A 85 -7.84 -28.78 -0.99
C THR A 85 -7.43 -27.36 -1.39
N LYS A 86 -6.13 -27.05 -1.30
CA LYS A 86 -5.59 -25.77 -1.77
C LYS A 86 -5.82 -25.53 -3.26
N LEU A 87 -5.77 -26.60 -4.06
CA LEU A 87 -5.98 -26.52 -5.51
C LEU A 87 -7.40 -26.09 -5.86
N ASP A 88 -8.39 -26.38 -5.02
CA ASP A 88 -9.76 -25.94 -5.26
C ASP A 88 -9.90 -24.41 -5.23
N LEU A 89 -9.01 -23.70 -4.52
CA LEU A 89 -9.02 -22.23 -4.41
C LEU A 89 -8.50 -21.51 -5.67
N GLU A 90 -7.74 -22.21 -6.51
CA GLU A 90 -7.11 -21.64 -7.71
C GLU A 90 -7.93 -21.92 -9.00
N LYS A 91 -8.93 -22.80 -8.94
CA LYS A 91 -9.74 -23.19 -10.09
C LYS A 91 -10.82 -22.16 -10.38
N ARG A 92 -10.76 -21.56 -11.58
CA ARG A 92 -11.72 -20.54 -12.04
C ARG A 92 -13.15 -21.07 -12.06
N GLU A 93 -13.33 -22.27 -12.56
CA GLU A 93 -14.61 -22.98 -12.68
C GLU A 93 -15.20 -23.41 -11.33
N ASN A 94 -14.41 -23.38 -10.26
CA ASN A 94 -14.87 -23.75 -8.92
C ASN A 94 -15.43 -22.55 -8.13
N ILE A 95 -15.24 -21.32 -8.62
CA ILE A 95 -15.84 -20.13 -8.04
C ILE A 95 -17.31 -20.12 -8.48
N ALA A 96 -18.20 -20.43 -7.54
CA ALA A 96 -19.65 -20.47 -7.77
C ALA A 96 -20.24 -19.06 -7.75
N TYR A 97 -19.76 -18.21 -6.85
CA TYR A 97 -20.17 -16.81 -6.73
C TYR A 97 -19.00 -15.96 -6.23
N ALA A 98 -19.05 -14.64 -6.45
CA ALA A 98 -18.13 -13.68 -5.85
C ALA A 98 -18.90 -12.38 -5.54
N SER A 99 -18.71 -11.84 -4.35
CA SER A 99 -19.41 -10.61 -3.94
C SER A 99 -18.68 -9.38 -4.47
N PRO A 100 -19.35 -8.45 -5.19
CA PRO A 100 -18.84 -7.11 -5.42
C PRO A 100 -18.79 -6.34 -4.08
N ILE A 101 -17.62 -5.80 -3.75
CA ILE A 101 -17.36 -5.14 -2.46
C ILE A 101 -16.48 -3.91 -2.68
N TRP A 102 -16.96 -2.76 -2.23
CA TRP A 102 -16.17 -1.52 -2.16
C TRP A 102 -15.63 -1.36 -0.74
N ASP A 103 -14.31 -1.38 -0.59
CA ASP A 103 -13.61 -1.26 0.69
C ASP A 103 -13.33 0.24 0.96
N ILE A 104 -14.00 0.82 1.95
CA ILE A 104 -13.89 2.24 2.32
C ILE A 104 -13.18 2.32 3.67
N ASP A 105 -11.89 2.63 3.61
CA ASP A 105 -11.04 2.85 4.78
C ASP A 105 -11.05 4.33 5.18
N GLY A 106 -11.10 4.60 6.48
CA GLY A 106 -10.99 5.95 7.02
C GLY A 106 -10.46 5.99 8.45
N GLU A 107 -10.49 7.17 9.04
CA GLU A 107 -10.19 7.38 10.47
C GLU A 107 -11.51 7.28 11.26
N LEU A 108 -11.47 6.64 12.43
CA LEU A 108 -12.67 6.42 13.26
C LEU A 108 -13.28 7.75 13.70
N GLU A 109 -12.46 8.76 13.94
CA GLU A 109 -12.86 10.12 14.31
C GLU A 109 -13.66 10.83 13.19
N ARG A 110 -13.50 10.37 11.94
CA ARG A 110 -14.15 10.89 10.73
C ARG A 110 -15.02 9.85 10.05
N TRP A 111 -15.60 8.93 10.82
CA TRP A 111 -16.46 7.87 10.29
C TRP A 111 -17.64 8.39 9.45
N ARG A 112 -18.12 9.61 9.70
CA ARG A 112 -19.19 10.23 8.89
C ARG A 112 -18.79 10.43 7.43
N ASP A 113 -17.52 10.73 7.16
CA ASP A 113 -17.01 10.86 5.80
C ASP A 113 -16.98 9.49 5.09
N VAL A 114 -16.70 8.41 5.84
CA VAL A 114 -16.77 7.02 5.34
C VAL A 114 -18.21 6.66 4.97
N ILE A 115 -19.19 7.03 5.80
CA ILE A 115 -20.61 6.81 5.54
C ILE A 115 -21.10 7.64 4.35
N GLU A 116 -20.61 8.88 4.20
CA GLU A 116 -20.92 9.70 3.03
C GLU A 116 -20.40 9.07 1.73
N VAL A 117 -19.19 8.50 1.74
CA VAL A 117 -18.67 7.76 0.59
C VAL A 117 -19.48 6.50 0.31
N ALA A 118 -19.91 5.78 1.36
CA ALA A 118 -20.82 4.65 1.20
C ALA A 118 -22.15 5.08 0.55
N ARG A 119 -22.68 6.25 0.91
CA ARG A 119 -23.89 6.84 0.30
C ARG A 119 -23.68 7.11 -1.18
N ILE A 120 -22.57 7.74 -1.56
CA ILE A 120 -22.23 8.00 -2.97
C ILE A 120 -22.22 6.70 -3.80
N ILE A 121 -21.65 5.63 -3.27
CA ILE A 121 -21.57 4.32 -3.94
C ILE A 121 -22.96 3.68 -4.03
N VAL A 122 -23.73 3.71 -2.95
CA VAL A 122 -25.13 3.22 -2.91
C VAL A 122 -25.97 3.93 -3.96
N ASP A 123 -25.94 5.25 -4.01
CA ASP A 123 -26.74 6.04 -4.95
C ASP A 123 -26.37 5.72 -6.41
N GLU A 124 -25.11 5.39 -6.68
CA GLU A 124 -24.69 4.96 -8.01
C GLU A 124 -25.15 3.54 -8.36
N LEU A 125 -25.17 2.62 -7.38
CA LEU A 125 -25.74 1.29 -7.55
C LEU A 125 -27.26 1.35 -7.82
N GLU A 126 -27.98 2.25 -7.13
CA GLU A 126 -29.40 2.48 -7.37
C GLU A 126 -29.67 2.97 -8.81
N LYS A 127 -28.85 3.89 -9.33
CA LYS A 127 -28.94 4.32 -10.75
C LYS A 127 -28.66 3.20 -11.74
N LEU A 128 -27.88 2.19 -11.34
CA LEU A 128 -27.62 0.98 -12.11
C LEU A 128 -28.70 -0.09 -11.93
N GLY A 129 -29.73 0.16 -11.11
CA GLY A 129 -30.84 -0.74 -10.86
C GLY A 129 -30.60 -1.78 -9.77
N VAL A 130 -29.47 -1.70 -9.04
CA VAL A 130 -29.13 -2.66 -7.97
C VAL A 130 -29.49 -2.06 -6.61
N ILE A 131 -30.64 -2.44 -6.06
CA ILE A 131 -31.23 -1.78 -4.88
C ILE A 131 -31.37 -2.77 -3.71
N ASN A 132 -32.12 -3.84 -3.93
CA ASN A 132 -32.56 -4.76 -2.86
C ASN A 132 -31.42 -5.67 -2.38
N SER A 133 -30.50 -5.98 -3.27
CA SER A 133 -29.33 -6.83 -3.01
C SER A 133 -28.14 -6.07 -2.41
N VAL A 134 -28.29 -4.78 -2.10
CA VAL A 134 -27.23 -3.96 -1.48
C VAL A 134 -27.34 -4.01 0.04
N PHE A 135 -26.18 -4.07 0.71
CA PHE A 135 -26.07 -3.88 2.15
C PHE A 135 -24.70 -3.31 2.51
N ILE A 136 -24.59 -2.73 3.71
CA ILE A 136 -23.36 -2.13 4.21
C ILE A 136 -22.86 -2.94 5.39
N LYS A 137 -21.53 -3.09 5.49
CA LYS A 137 -20.85 -3.60 6.69
C LYS A 137 -19.99 -2.50 7.29
N TRP A 138 -20.17 -2.19 8.57
CA TRP A 138 -19.18 -1.42 9.32
C TRP A 138 -18.16 -2.38 9.91
N SER A 139 -16.92 -2.42 9.40
CA SER A 139 -15.90 -3.41 9.77
C SER A 139 -15.11 -3.07 11.04
N GLY A 140 -15.30 -1.85 11.57
CA GLY A 140 -14.73 -1.35 12.82
C GLY A 140 -13.84 -0.12 12.65
N GLU A 141 -13.13 0.01 11.53
CA GLU A 141 -12.35 1.22 11.16
C GLU A 141 -12.79 1.81 9.81
N GLY A 142 -13.75 1.17 9.14
CA GLY A 142 -14.25 1.57 7.83
C GLY A 142 -15.57 0.89 7.51
N ALA A 143 -16.08 1.16 6.31
CA ALA A 143 -17.30 0.57 5.78
C ALA A 143 -17.01 -0.23 4.52
N HIS A 144 -17.75 -1.31 4.32
CA HIS A 144 -17.78 -2.01 3.05
C HIS A 144 -19.20 -1.91 2.48
N VAL A 145 -19.34 -1.44 1.25
CA VAL A 145 -20.60 -1.58 0.52
C VAL A 145 -20.54 -2.93 -0.19
N HIS A 146 -21.56 -3.75 0.00
CA HIS A 146 -21.66 -5.08 -0.57
C HIS A 146 -22.86 -5.16 -1.51
N VAL A 147 -22.67 -5.84 -2.63
CA VAL A 147 -23.76 -6.41 -3.42
C VAL A 147 -23.79 -7.91 -3.15
N HIS A 148 -24.98 -8.44 -2.83
CA HIS A 148 -25.14 -9.86 -2.56
C HIS A 148 -24.87 -10.67 -3.83
N GLU A 149 -23.96 -11.64 -3.76
CA GLU A 149 -23.41 -12.33 -4.94
C GLU A 149 -24.42 -13.18 -5.72
N LYS A 150 -25.58 -13.48 -5.12
CA LYS A 150 -26.68 -14.21 -5.76
C LYS A 150 -27.67 -13.32 -6.51
N CYS A 151 -27.44 -12.02 -6.60
CA CYS A 151 -28.28 -11.14 -7.42
C CYS A 151 -28.01 -11.26 -8.93
N PHE A 152 -26.94 -11.95 -9.31
CA PHE A 152 -26.63 -12.27 -10.70
C PHE A 152 -27.27 -13.59 -11.09
N SER A 153 -28.06 -13.59 -12.15
CA SER A 153 -28.79 -14.77 -12.59
C SER A 153 -27.87 -15.86 -13.12
N SER A 154 -28.41 -17.08 -13.19
CA SER A 154 -27.70 -18.21 -13.79
C SER A 154 -27.29 -17.94 -15.25
N ASP A 155 -28.08 -17.17 -16.01
CA ASP A 155 -27.78 -16.86 -17.41
C ASP A 155 -26.51 -16.01 -17.58
N VAL A 156 -26.25 -15.09 -16.64
CA VAL A 156 -25.02 -14.29 -16.61
C VAL A 156 -23.85 -15.12 -16.09
N LEU A 157 -24.06 -15.88 -15.00
CA LEU A 157 -23.02 -16.67 -14.34
C LEU A 157 -22.52 -17.85 -15.20
N LEU A 158 -23.33 -18.36 -16.13
CA LEU A 158 -22.92 -19.37 -17.10
C LEU A 158 -21.99 -18.82 -18.19
N LYS A 159 -22.08 -17.51 -18.49
CA LYS A 159 -21.31 -16.86 -19.56
C LYS A 159 -20.06 -16.17 -19.04
N HIS A 160 -20.10 -15.68 -17.80
CA HIS A 160 -19.04 -14.88 -17.21
C HIS A 160 -18.66 -15.41 -15.84
N ASN A 161 -17.35 -15.42 -15.53
CA ASN A 161 -16.92 -15.87 -14.22
C ASN A 161 -17.38 -14.89 -13.13
N PRO A 162 -17.83 -15.38 -11.94
CA PRO A 162 -18.30 -14.50 -10.88
C PRO A 162 -17.26 -13.46 -10.43
N LEU A 163 -15.97 -13.83 -10.39
CA LEU A 163 -14.91 -12.91 -9.98
C LEU A 163 -14.70 -11.78 -11.03
N ASP A 164 -14.90 -12.09 -12.31
CA ASP A 164 -14.83 -11.08 -13.38
C ASP A 164 -15.97 -10.06 -13.25
N ILE A 165 -17.18 -10.53 -12.93
CA ILE A 165 -18.35 -9.67 -12.67
C ILE A 165 -18.08 -8.78 -11.46
N ALA A 166 -17.69 -9.38 -10.33
CA ALA A 166 -17.44 -8.65 -9.08
C ALA A 166 -16.37 -7.57 -9.25
N TYR A 167 -15.23 -7.92 -9.86
CA TYR A 167 -14.15 -6.98 -10.10
C TYR A 167 -14.60 -5.83 -11.02
N SER A 168 -15.27 -6.17 -12.13
CA SER A 168 -15.69 -5.18 -13.13
C SER A 168 -16.72 -4.22 -12.57
N LEU A 169 -17.71 -4.72 -11.83
CA LEU A 169 -18.75 -3.88 -11.23
C LEU A 169 -18.16 -2.90 -10.21
N VAL A 170 -17.24 -3.38 -9.36
CA VAL A 170 -16.56 -2.52 -8.39
C VAL A 170 -15.79 -1.40 -9.08
N ASP A 171 -14.97 -1.75 -10.09
CA ASP A 171 -14.16 -0.78 -10.83
C ASP A 171 -15.02 0.23 -11.61
N TYR A 172 -16.09 -0.25 -12.25
CA TYR A 172 -17.01 0.56 -13.03
C TYR A 172 -17.71 1.62 -12.17
N VAL A 173 -18.22 1.23 -10.99
CA VAL A 173 -18.84 2.18 -10.05
C VAL A 173 -17.80 3.16 -9.49
N LEU A 174 -16.59 2.68 -9.14
CA LEU A 174 -15.53 3.58 -8.65
C LEU A 174 -15.17 4.66 -9.66
N GLU A 175 -15.07 4.33 -10.94
CA GLU A 175 -14.73 5.32 -11.96
C GLU A 175 -15.86 6.35 -12.13
N ARG A 176 -17.11 5.93 -12.02
CA ARG A 176 -18.29 6.82 -12.10
C ARG A 176 -18.44 7.72 -10.88
N CYS A 177 -18.10 7.23 -9.69
CA CYS A 177 -18.13 7.98 -8.44
C CYS A 177 -16.86 8.81 -8.19
N ARG A 178 -15.85 8.75 -9.07
CA ARG A 178 -14.50 9.24 -8.79
C ARG A 178 -14.46 10.68 -8.32
N SER A 179 -15.14 11.60 -9.00
CA SER A 179 -15.15 13.02 -8.63
C SER A 179 -15.76 13.24 -7.25
N SER A 180 -16.94 12.66 -7.00
CA SER A 180 -17.65 12.82 -5.74
C SER A 180 -16.88 12.22 -4.56
N ILE A 181 -16.26 11.05 -4.74
CA ILE A 181 -15.41 10.44 -3.70
C ILE A 181 -14.17 11.31 -3.43
N LEU A 182 -13.54 11.87 -4.47
CA LEU A 182 -12.39 12.77 -4.31
C LEU A 182 -12.75 14.04 -3.55
N ASP A 183 -13.95 14.59 -3.77
CA ASP A 183 -14.44 15.76 -3.04
C ASP A 183 -14.51 15.47 -1.53
N VAL A 184 -15.06 14.31 -1.14
CA VAL A 184 -15.08 13.88 0.27
C VAL A 184 -13.67 13.60 0.80
N ALA A 185 -12.87 12.86 0.04
CA ALA A 185 -11.51 12.53 0.46
C ALA A 185 -10.63 13.79 0.65
N SER A 186 -10.86 14.85 -0.14
CA SER A 186 -10.07 16.10 -0.08
C SER A 186 -10.16 16.81 1.27
N ARG A 187 -11.28 16.64 1.97
CA ARG A 187 -11.54 17.19 3.31
C ARG A 187 -11.33 16.17 4.44
N SER A 188 -11.10 14.90 4.11
CA SER A 188 -10.92 13.81 5.07
C SER A 188 -9.57 13.13 4.90
N SER A 189 -8.59 13.54 5.71
CA SER A 189 -7.27 12.90 5.72
C SER A 189 -7.38 11.42 6.03
N GLY A 190 -6.73 10.58 5.22
CA GLY A 190 -6.68 9.13 5.44
C GLY A 190 -7.83 8.35 4.80
N LEU A 191 -8.88 9.03 4.29
CA LEU A 191 -9.96 8.37 3.57
C LEU A 191 -9.48 7.78 2.25
N LYS A 192 -9.81 6.52 2.02
CA LYS A 192 -9.38 5.72 0.86
C LYS A 192 -10.46 4.72 0.48
N VAL A 193 -10.75 4.64 -0.81
CA VAL A 193 -11.64 3.62 -1.38
C VAL A 193 -10.86 2.77 -2.35
N GLU A 194 -10.96 1.45 -2.24
CA GLU A 194 -10.21 0.52 -3.09
C GLU A 194 -11.05 -0.58 -3.71
N ASN A 195 -10.68 -0.95 -4.93
CA ASN A 195 -11.05 -2.22 -5.53
C ASN A 195 -10.11 -3.32 -5.00
N GLU A 196 -10.51 -3.95 -3.91
CA GLU A 196 -9.77 -5.05 -3.27
C GLU A 196 -10.19 -6.44 -3.76
N ILE A 197 -11.01 -6.52 -4.81
CA ILE A 197 -11.46 -7.78 -5.39
C ILE A 197 -10.25 -8.52 -5.97
N ASP A 198 -9.95 -9.66 -5.36
CA ASP A 198 -8.79 -10.50 -5.68
C ASP A 198 -9.13 -11.95 -5.34
N LEU A 199 -8.53 -12.89 -6.09
CA LEU A 199 -8.76 -14.33 -5.97
C LEU A 199 -8.70 -14.84 -4.52
N LYS A 200 -7.85 -14.23 -3.67
CA LYS A 200 -7.61 -14.67 -2.30
C LYS A 200 -8.03 -13.65 -1.23
N ARG A 201 -8.69 -12.54 -1.62
CA ARG A 201 -9.15 -11.50 -0.68
C ARG A 201 -10.16 -12.08 0.31
N VAL A 202 -10.09 -11.61 1.54
CA VAL A 202 -11.08 -11.92 2.59
C VAL A 202 -11.58 -10.63 3.23
N PHE A 203 -12.82 -10.66 3.71
CA PHE A 203 -13.47 -9.55 4.40
C PHE A 203 -14.05 -10.03 5.72
N THR A 204 -14.12 -9.12 6.70
CA THR A 204 -14.58 -9.42 8.06
C THR A 204 -15.99 -9.99 8.02
N ALA A 205 -16.20 -11.13 8.68
CA ALA A 205 -17.52 -11.74 8.79
C ALA A 205 -18.46 -10.85 9.63
N PRO A 206 -19.77 -10.81 9.32
CA PRO A 206 -20.76 -10.16 10.18
C PRO A 206 -20.65 -10.64 11.62
N LEU A 207 -20.79 -9.70 12.54
CA LEU A 207 -20.61 -9.82 13.99
C LEU A 207 -19.23 -10.32 14.46
N ALA A 208 -18.25 -10.58 13.58
CA ALA A 208 -16.89 -10.83 14.02
C ALA A 208 -16.27 -9.56 14.65
N LEU A 209 -15.45 -9.74 15.68
CA LEU A 209 -14.78 -8.62 16.34
C LEU A 209 -13.65 -8.06 15.48
N HIS A 210 -13.47 -6.74 15.52
CA HIS A 210 -12.36 -6.08 14.86
C HIS A 210 -11.01 -6.47 15.51
N ARG A 211 -9.97 -6.62 14.70
CA ARG A 211 -8.66 -7.14 15.11
C ARG A 211 -7.94 -6.34 16.20
N ARG A 212 -8.27 -5.04 16.35
CA ARG A 212 -7.63 -4.14 17.34
C ARG A 212 -8.62 -3.36 18.19
N ARG A 213 -9.84 -3.17 17.70
CA ARG A 213 -10.85 -2.33 18.35
C ARG A 213 -11.81 -3.24 19.09
N ASP A 214 -12.41 -2.73 20.15
CA ASP A 214 -13.47 -3.42 20.90
C ASP A 214 -14.83 -3.15 20.22
N LEU A 215 -14.88 -3.40 18.92
CA LEU A 215 -16.05 -3.23 18.04
C LEU A 215 -16.31 -4.52 17.28
N CYS A 216 -17.57 -4.82 16.97
CA CYS A 216 -17.96 -5.91 16.08
C CYS A 216 -18.40 -5.39 14.70
N CYS A 217 -18.28 -6.27 13.70
CA CYS A 217 -18.69 -5.95 12.34
C CYS A 217 -20.21 -5.96 12.20
N VAL A 218 -20.88 -4.83 12.05
CA VAL A 218 -22.35 -4.79 11.92
C VAL A 218 -22.80 -4.58 10.49
N CYS A 219 -23.96 -5.16 10.14
CA CYS A 219 -24.57 -5.02 8.83
C CYS A 219 -25.84 -4.18 8.95
N PHE A 220 -26.16 -3.43 7.91
CA PHE A 220 -27.39 -2.64 7.82
C PHE A 220 -27.74 -2.33 6.36
N LYS A 221 -29.02 -2.07 6.09
CA LYS A 221 -29.52 -1.71 4.77
C LYS A 221 -29.27 -0.23 4.42
N PRO A 222 -29.19 0.11 3.12
CA PRO A 222 -28.99 1.49 2.67
C PRO A 222 -30.03 2.51 3.16
N SER A 223 -31.26 2.05 3.43
CA SER A 223 -32.37 2.89 3.91
C SER A 223 -32.10 3.56 5.26
N ILE A 224 -31.23 2.98 6.09
CA ILE A 224 -30.88 3.50 7.42
C ILE A 224 -29.43 3.99 7.52
N LEU A 225 -28.73 4.10 6.38
CA LEU A 225 -27.32 4.49 6.30
C LEU A 225 -27.05 5.85 6.99
N ASP A 226 -27.92 6.85 6.79
CA ASP A 226 -27.73 8.18 7.41
C ASP A 226 -28.04 8.20 8.92
N SER A 227 -28.63 7.13 9.46
CA SER A 227 -28.91 6.97 10.89
C SER A 227 -27.82 6.17 11.62
N PHE A 228 -26.81 5.69 10.90
CA PHE A 228 -25.72 4.92 11.49
C PHE A 228 -24.98 5.76 12.52
N GLU A 229 -24.63 5.14 13.65
CA GLU A 229 -23.76 5.72 14.69
C GLU A 229 -22.80 4.63 15.17
N LEU A 230 -21.60 5.00 15.62
CA LEU A 230 -20.53 4.04 15.95
C LEU A 230 -20.92 3.04 17.04
N GLU A 231 -21.81 3.44 17.96
CA GLU A 231 -22.32 2.61 19.06
C GLU A 231 -23.04 1.37 18.55
N TRP A 232 -23.53 1.37 17.31
CA TRP A 232 -24.13 0.18 16.69
C TRP A 232 -23.14 -0.99 16.65
N ALA A 233 -21.83 -0.71 16.61
CA ALA A 233 -20.78 -1.70 16.58
C ALA A 233 -20.28 -2.13 17.98
N ASP A 234 -20.93 -1.73 19.07
CA ASP A 234 -20.59 -2.20 20.42
C ASP A 234 -20.90 -3.71 20.57
N PRO A 235 -19.92 -4.59 20.82
CA PRO A 235 -20.14 -6.03 20.98
C PRO A 235 -21.13 -6.41 22.10
N LYS A 236 -21.38 -5.52 23.07
CA LYS A 236 -22.36 -5.75 24.13
C LYS A 236 -23.79 -5.48 23.66
N ASN A 237 -24.01 -4.41 22.89
CA ASN A 237 -25.32 -3.90 22.50
C ASN A 237 -25.36 -3.50 21.03
N PHE A 238 -24.91 -4.39 20.15
CA PHE A 238 -24.80 -4.08 18.73
C PHE A 238 -26.18 -3.91 18.08
N LYS A 239 -26.25 -3.09 17.03
CA LYS A 239 -27.41 -3.00 16.13
C LYS A 239 -27.01 -3.58 14.77
N HIS A 240 -27.58 -4.72 14.45
CA HIS A 240 -27.27 -5.52 13.28
C HIS A 240 -28.55 -5.93 12.56
N ASP A 241 -28.54 -5.85 11.25
CA ASP A 241 -29.67 -6.18 10.38
C ASP A 241 -29.43 -7.52 9.67
N GLU A 242 -30.22 -8.54 10.01
CA GLU A 242 -30.11 -9.89 9.43
C GLU A 242 -30.53 -9.96 7.94
N GLU A 243 -31.22 -8.93 7.42
CA GLU A 243 -31.65 -8.83 6.02
C GLU A 243 -30.50 -8.58 5.04
N TRP A 244 -29.24 -8.50 5.51
CA TRP A 244 -28.07 -8.54 4.64
C TRP A 244 -28.04 -9.77 3.72
N ARG A 245 -28.75 -10.85 4.11
CA ARG A 245 -28.96 -12.06 3.29
C ARG A 245 -29.93 -11.86 2.11
N GLY A 246 -30.73 -10.81 2.12
CA GLY A 246 -31.75 -10.54 1.10
C GLY A 246 -31.13 -10.17 -0.24
N PHE A 247 -31.64 -10.76 -1.31
CA PHE A 247 -31.26 -10.46 -2.69
C PHE A 247 -32.44 -10.74 -3.65
N VAL A 248 -32.35 -10.18 -4.85
CA VAL A 248 -33.28 -10.43 -5.96
C VAL A 248 -32.50 -11.03 -7.12
N ASP A 249 -32.87 -12.25 -7.54
CA ASP A 249 -32.24 -12.94 -8.67
C ASP A 249 -32.42 -12.13 -9.97
N GLY A 250 -31.32 -11.92 -10.70
CA GLY A 250 -31.27 -11.13 -11.93
C GLY A 250 -31.21 -9.60 -11.75
N GLU A 251 -31.33 -9.07 -10.53
CA GLU A 251 -31.26 -7.62 -10.28
C GLU A 251 -29.91 -7.02 -10.70
N GLY A 252 -28.82 -7.79 -10.57
CA GLY A 252 -27.47 -7.35 -10.90
C GLY A 252 -27.07 -7.49 -12.37
N ASP A 253 -27.89 -8.11 -13.22
CA ASP A 253 -27.47 -8.60 -14.54
C ASP A 253 -27.08 -7.47 -15.50
N GLU A 254 -27.94 -6.45 -15.62
CA GLU A 254 -27.68 -5.34 -16.54
C GLU A 254 -26.44 -4.55 -16.10
N ALA A 255 -26.28 -4.31 -14.79
CA ALA A 255 -25.11 -3.65 -14.23
C ALA A 255 -23.83 -4.47 -14.46
N ALA A 256 -23.89 -5.80 -14.29
CA ALA A 256 -22.79 -6.71 -14.54
C ALA A 256 -22.34 -6.69 -16.01
N ILE A 257 -23.28 -6.77 -16.95
CA ILE A 257 -22.99 -6.77 -18.38
C ILE A 257 -22.33 -5.46 -18.79
N LYS A 258 -22.90 -4.31 -18.41
CA LYS A 258 -22.32 -2.98 -18.68
C LYS A 258 -20.92 -2.84 -18.10
N ALA A 259 -20.72 -3.27 -16.86
CA ALA A 259 -19.42 -3.19 -16.21
C ALA A 259 -18.38 -4.09 -16.90
N LEU A 260 -18.76 -5.30 -17.30
CA LEU A 260 -17.89 -6.22 -18.04
C LEU A 260 -17.50 -5.68 -19.42
N GLU A 261 -18.43 -5.04 -20.14
CA GLU A 261 -18.14 -4.42 -21.44
C GLU A 261 -17.11 -3.30 -21.33
N VAL A 262 -17.17 -2.50 -20.26
CA VAL A 262 -16.28 -1.35 -20.05
C VAL A 262 -14.93 -1.75 -19.44
N ILE A 263 -14.93 -2.65 -18.44
CA ILE A 263 -13.73 -2.98 -17.65
C ILE A 263 -13.05 -4.27 -18.15
N GLY A 264 -13.82 -5.25 -18.62
CA GLY A 264 -13.30 -6.48 -19.22
C GLY A 264 -12.76 -7.51 -18.20
N GLY A 265 -13.34 -7.61 -17.01
CA GLY A 265 -13.05 -8.68 -16.05
C GLY A 265 -11.84 -8.48 -15.14
N TYR A 266 -11.61 -9.47 -14.28
CA TYR A 266 -10.54 -9.49 -13.28
C TYR A 266 -9.18 -9.61 -13.95
N LYS A 267 -8.25 -8.72 -13.58
CA LYS A 267 -6.92 -8.64 -14.24
C LYS A 267 -5.86 -9.53 -13.61
N GLY A 268 -6.15 -10.13 -12.46
CA GLY A 268 -5.19 -10.97 -11.73
C GLY A 268 -5.20 -12.45 -12.13
N TRP A 269 -5.85 -12.83 -13.23
CA TRP A 269 -5.76 -14.19 -13.75
C TRP A 269 -4.32 -14.51 -14.21
N LEU A 270 -3.90 -15.77 -14.03
CA LEU A 270 -2.59 -16.24 -14.53
C LEU A 270 -2.58 -16.15 -16.06
N GLY A 271 -1.62 -15.40 -16.63
CA GLY A 271 -1.45 -15.23 -18.09
C GLY A 271 -1.89 -13.87 -18.65
N THR A 272 -2.47 -12.98 -17.84
CA THR A 272 -2.79 -11.60 -18.24
C THR A 272 -1.51 -10.75 -18.24
N ILE A 273 -1.11 -10.23 -19.41
CA ILE A 273 0.15 -9.46 -19.61
C ILE A 273 0.07 -8.06 -18.98
N GLU A 274 -1.13 -7.52 -18.77
CA GLU A 274 -1.37 -6.22 -18.15
C GLU A 274 -1.80 -6.35 -16.69
N VAL A 275 -0.85 -6.22 -15.77
CA VAL A 275 -1.17 -5.95 -14.35
C VAL A 275 -1.42 -4.45 -14.21
N LYS A 276 -2.65 -4.01 -14.54
CA LYS A 276 -3.08 -2.63 -14.22
C LYS A 276 -3.10 -2.48 -12.69
N ALA A 277 -2.58 -1.37 -12.17
CA ALA A 277 -2.63 -1.10 -10.74
C ALA A 277 -4.09 -1.07 -10.26
N ARG A 278 -4.35 -1.60 -9.05
CA ARG A 278 -5.70 -1.57 -8.44
C ARG A 278 -6.25 -0.15 -8.42
N THR A 279 -7.54 0.01 -8.69
CA THR A 279 -8.20 1.30 -8.56
C THR A 279 -8.27 1.68 -7.08
N THR A 280 -7.56 2.75 -6.74
CA THR A 280 -7.56 3.37 -5.43
C THR A 280 -7.95 4.83 -5.60
N ILE A 281 -8.96 5.27 -4.87
CA ILE A 281 -9.39 6.67 -4.81
C ILE A 281 -9.12 7.18 -3.41
N ALA A 282 -8.18 8.10 -3.28
CA ALA A 282 -7.87 8.81 -2.06
C ALA A 282 -7.46 10.23 -2.43
N ALA A 283 -7.67 11.17 -1.52
CA ALA A 283 -7.06 12.47 -1.68
C ALA A 283 -5.53 12.31 -1.64
N PRO A 284 -4.79 13.03 -2.50
CA PRO A 284 -3.35 13.07 -2.38
C PRO A 284 -3.01 13.54 -0.96
N LYS A 285 -2.18 12.78 -0.23
CA LYS A 285 -1.78 13.17 1.13
C LYS A 285 -1.24 14.60 1.08
N VAL A 286 -1.44 15.43 2.10
CA VAL A 286 -0.82 16.77 2.16
C VAL A 286 0.72 16.66 2.01
N ALA A 287 1.32 15.57 2.52
CA ALA A 287 2.72 15.22 2.29
C ALA A 287 3.06 14.82 0.83
N GLU A 288 2.08 14.35 0.05
CA GLU A 288 2.16 14.08 -1.40
C GLU A 288 1.94 15.35 -2.24
N ILE A 289 1.08 16.27 -1.81
CA ILE A 289 0.90 17.59 -2.42
C ILE A 289 2.15 18.44 -2.18
N GLU A 290 2.72 18.42 -0.96
CA GLU A 290 4.03 19.03 -0.67
C GLU A 290 5.19 18.33 -1.42
N ARG A 291 5.09 17.02 -1.71
CA ARG A 291 6.07 16.29 -2.54
C ARG A 291 5.91 16.58 -4.03
N LYS A 292 4.71 16.86 -4.54
CA LYS A 292 4.53 17.29 -5.94
C LYS A 292 5.17 18.66 -6.22
N GLY A 293 5.50 19.43 -5.18
CA GLY A 293 6.33 20.63 -5.28
C GLY A 293 7.81 20.46 -4.92
N ARG A 294 8.25 19.28 -4.45
CA ARG A 294 9.62 19.10 -3.90
C ARG A 294 10.30 17.85 -4.45
N ILE A 295 11.50 18.04 -4.98
CA ILE A 295 12.35 16.93 -5.44
C ILE A 295 12.77 16.09 -4.23
N GLY A 296 12.55 14.77 -4.29
CA GLY A 296 12.90 13.87 -3.20
C GLY A 296 14.41 13.81 -2.93
N ARG A 297 14.81 13.59 -1.66
CA ARG A 297 16.23 13.54 -1.24
C ARG A 297 17.08 12.55 -2.04
N PHE A 298 16.50 11.41 -2.42
CA PHE A 298 17.15 10.41 -3.27
C PHE A 298 17.44 10.98 -4.67
N GLN A 299 16.46 11.66 -5.26
CA GLN A 299 16.62 12.35 -6.54
C GLN A 299 17.65 13.49 -6.47
N VAL A 300 17.63 14.31 -5.41
CA VAL A 300 18.65 15.37 -5.20
C VAL A 300 20.05 14.77 -5.08
N MET A 301 20.22 13.68 -4.31
CA MET A 301 21.52 13.00 -4.18
C MET A 301 22.00 12.48 -5.53
N GLY A 302 21.14 11.77 -6.26
CA GLY A 302 21.48 11.21 -7.57
C GLY A 302 21.85 12.31 -8.58
N LEU A 303 21.08 13.39 -8.62
CA LEU A 303 21.35 14.55 -9.48
C LEU A 303 22.69 15.21 -9.16
N LEU A 304 22.96 15.53 -7.90
CA LEU A 304 24.19 16.21 -7.50
C LEU A 304 25.43 15.32 -7.68
N GLN A 305 25.35 14.02 -7.41
CA GLN A 305 26.47 13.10 -7.62
C GLN A 305 26.75 12.86 -9.11
N ALA A 306 25.71 12.79 -9.95
CA ALA A 306 25.89 12.75 -11.40
C ALA A 306 26.55 14.04 -11.91
N ALA A 307 26.02 15.20 -11.54
CA ALA A 307 26.58 16.49 -11.92
C ALA A 307 28.03 16.66 -11.43
N ARG A 308 28.35 16.19 -10.21
CA ARG A 308 29.71 16.15 -9.66
C ARG A 308 30.64 15.30 -10.53
N TYR A 309 30.24 14.07 -10.84
CA TYR A 309 31.04 13.17 -11.67
C TYR A 309 31.27 13.75 -13.08
N TYR A 310 30.23 14.33 -13.66
CA TYR A 310 30.32 15.00 -14.96
C TYR A 310 31.31 16.16 -14.94
N LEU A 311 31.30 17.01 -13.91
CA LEU A 311 32.28 18.10 -13.78
C LEU A 311 33.72 17.62 -13.61
N LEU A 312 33.92 16.43 -13.03
CA LEU A 312 35.25 15.85 -12.82
C LEU A 312 35.79 15.11 -14.05
N THR A 313 34.92 14.56 -14.90
CA THR A 313 35.31 13.61 -15.96
C THR A 313 34.86 13.99 -17.37
N GLY A 314 33.78 14.77 -17.51
CA GLY A 314 33.15 15.09 -18.78
C GLY A 314 32.26 13.99 -19.38
N ASP A 315 32.13 12.84 -18.73
CA ASP A 315 31.37 11.69 -19.24
C ASP A 315 29.93 11.69 -18.66
N LEU A 316 28.94 11.99 -19.51
CA LEU A 316 27.54 12.11 -19.10
C LEU A 316 26.89 10.76 -18.75
N GLU A 317 27.18 9.72 -19.53
CA GLU A 317 26.57 8.41 -19.33
C GLU A 317 27.13 7.76 -18.06
N LYS A 318 28.45 7.86 -17.84
CA LYS A 318 29.04 7.42 -16.56
C LYS A 318 28.61 8.29 -15.39
N ALA A 319 28.37 9.59 -15.60
CA ALA A 319 27.82 10.45 -14.56
C ALA A 319 26.45 9.97 -14.09
N LYS A 320 25.54 9.63 -15.00
CA LYS A 320 24.21 9.07 -14.66
C LYS A 320 24.36 7.77 -13.86
N SER A 321 25.19 6.84 -14.36
CA SER A 321 25.49 5.58 -13.69
C SER A 321 26.04 5.79 -12.27
N PHE A 322 27.02 6.69 -12.11
CA PHE A 322 27.63 7.03 -10.82
C PHE A 322 26.64 7.69 -9.86
N GLY A 323 25.84 8.65 -10.35
CA GLY A 323 24.86 9.36 -9.55
C GLY A 323 23.83 8.42 -8.92
N LEU A 324 23.29 7.49 -9.71
CA LEU A 324 22.37 6.47 -9.20
C LEU A 324 23.06 5.53 -8.19
N ASN A 325 24.26 5.05 -8.51
CA ASN A 325 25.05 4.20 -7.63
C ASN A 325 25.27 4.84 -6.24
N ARG A 326 25.71 6.10 -6.20
CA ARG A 326 25.92 6.81 -4.93
C ARG A 326 24.61 7.05 -4.19
N ALA A 327 23.53 7.41 -4.87
CA ALA A 327 22.23 7.58 -4.22
C ALA A 327 21.76 6.30 -3.51
N ILE A 328 21.92 5.14 -4.14
CA ILE A 328 21.62 3.83 -3.56
C ILE A 328 22.56 3.53 -2.38
N PHE A 329 23.87 3.74 -2.55
CA PHE A 329 24.87 3.53 -1.49
C PHE A 329 24.55 4.34 -0.22
N TYR A 330 24.23 5.63 -0.35
CA TYR A 330 23.87 6.47 0.78
C TYR A 330 22.52 6.09 1.43
N ALA A 331 21.55 5.64 0.63
CA ALA A 331 20.28 5.14 1.14
C ALA A 331 20.46 3.85 1.97
N TRP A 332 21.33 2.95 1.51
CA TRP A 332 21.72 1.73 2.22
C TRP A 332 22.49 2.06 3.51
N ALA A 333 23.53 2.90 3.42
CA ALA A 333 24.36 3.30 4.57
C ALA A 333 23.51 3.93 5.70
N LYS A 334 22.50 4.73 5.36
CA LYS A 334 21.58 5.33 6.35
C LYS A 334 20.73 4.31 7.11
N ARG A 335 20.33 3.21 6.47
CA ARG A 335 19.52 2.16 7.11
C ARG A 335 20.36 1.29 8.05
N HIS A 336 21.63 1.05 7.70
CA HIS A 336 22.53 0.20 8.48
C HIS A 336 23.39 0.95 9.51
N ALA A 337 23.46 2.29 9.45
CA ALA A 337 24.20 3.11 10.41
C ALA A 337 23.64 3.10 11.86
N LYS A 338 22.38 2.66 12.07
CA LYS A 338 21.79 2.56 13.42
C LYS A 338 22.20 1.30 14.19
N GLU A 339 22.76 0.29 13.53
CA GLU A 339 23.03 -1.03 14.15
C GLU A 339 24.52 -1.36 14.32
N VAL A 340 25.45 -0.55 13.81
CA VAL A 340 26.86 -0.95 13.73
C VAL A 340 27.82 0.20 14.09
N SER A 341 28.77 -0.04 15.01
CA SER A 341 29.79 0.94 15.38
C SER A 341 30.74 1.26 14.21
N SER A 342 31.29 2.48 14.19
CA SER A 342 32.18 3.01 13.14
C SER A 342 33.39 2.10 12.83
N LYS A 343 33.92 1.38 13.82
CA LYS A 343 35.02 0.40 13.64
C LYS A 343 34.58 -0.91 12.98
N LYS A 344 33.33 -1.36 13.19
CA LYS A 344 32.76 -2.52 12.47
C LYS A 344 32.37 -2.14 11.04
N MET A 345 31.93 -0.91 10.80
CA MET A 345 31.62 -0.41 9.46
C MET A 345 32.85 -0.41 8.53
N ALA A 346 34.00 0.06 9.00
CA ALA A 346 35.25 0.01 8.23
C ALA A 346 35.66 -1.45 7.90
N LYS A 347 35.40 -2.38 8.82
CA LYS A 347 35.71 -3.81 8.65
C LYS A 347 34.73 -4.51 7.69
N ILE A 348 33.46 -4.08 7.65
CA ILE A 348 32.44 -4.58 6.72
C ILE A 348 32.67 -4.03 5.31
N VAL A 349 32.99 -2.73 5.18
CA VAL A 349 33.38 -2.12 3.90
C VAL A 349 34.63 -2.81 3.34
N LYS A 350 35.62 -3.11 4.20
CA LYS A 350 36.82 -3.86 3.83
C LYS A 350 36.52 -5.31 3.43
N ARG A 351 35.60 -5.99 4.12
CA ARG A 351 35.17 -7.36 3.76
C ARG A 351 34.38 -7.41 2.47
N MET A 352 33.51 -6.43 2.24
CA MET A 352 32.78 -6.28 0.98
C MET A 352 33.71 -5.98 -0.20
N SER A 353 34.86 -5.33 0.03
CA SER A 353 35.90 -5.16 -1.00
C SER A 353 36.81 -6.38 -1.19
N GLU A 354 36.92 -7.28 -0.20
CA GLU A 354 37.79 -8.47 -0.25
C GLU A 354 37.09 -9.71 -0.85
N ASP A 355 35.76 -9.79 -0.79
CA ASP A 355 34.97 -10.94 -1.31
C ASP A 355 34.59 -10.82 -2.81
N MET A 356 34.92 -9.73 -3.51
CA MET A 356 34.55 -9.50 -4.92
C MET A 356 35.73 -9.77 -5.87
N ARG A 357 35.58 -10.81 -6.72
CA ARG A 357 36.58 -11.26 -7.71
C ARG A 357 36.84 -10.16 -8.75
N GLU A 358 38.12 -9.90 -9.05
CA GLU A 358 38.65 -9.20 -10.25
C GLU A 358 37.83 -8.04 -10.87
N GLU A 359 37.13 -7.24 -10.06
CA GLU A 359 36.36 -6.10 -10.56
C GLU A 359 37.24 -4.85 -10.71
N LYS A 360 37.08 -4.15 -11.83
CA LYS A 360 37.79 -2.88 -12.08
C LYS A 360 37.22 -1.80 -11.15
N ALA A 361 38.05 -1.24 -10.29
CA ALA A 361 37.67 -0.11 -9.44
C ALA A 361 38.07 1.22 -10.10
N ILE A 362 37.13 2.17 -10.15
CA ILE A 362 37.40 3.56 -10.54
C ILE A 362 37.45 4.41 -9.27
N GLN A 363 38.53 5.17 -9.13
CA GLN A 363 38.67 6.15 -8.07
C GLN A 363 38.07 7.49 -8.50
N VAL A 364 37.10 7.99 -7.75
CA VAL A 364 36.48 9.31 -7.95
C VAL A 364 36.80 10.17 -6.74
N GLY A 365 37.93 10.87 -6.78
CA GLY A 365 38.46 11.59 -5.63
C GLY A 365 38.94 10.63 -4.53
N ASP A 366 38.36 10.72 -3.33
CA ASP A 366 38.62 9.78 -2.22
C ASP A 366 37.66 8.57 -2.19
N GLU A 367 36.70 8.49 -3.13
CA GLU A 367 35.75 7.38 -3.22
C GLU A 367 36.23 6.29 -4.18
N LEU A 368 36.27 5.05 -3.69
CA LEU A 368 36.41 3.86 -4.52
C LEU A 368 35.02 3.40 -4.97
N ALA A 369 34.80 3.25 -6.27
CA ALA A 369 33.56 2.72 -6.84
C ALA A 369 33.86 1.64 -7.88
N PHE A 370 33.19 0.51 -7.77
CA PHE A 370 33.38 -0.64 -8.65
C PHE A 370 32.61 -0.45 -9.95
N VAL A 371 33.17 -0.95 -11.05
CA VAL A 371 32.51 -1.02 -12.34
C VAL A 371 32.50 -2.43 -12.89
N SER A 372 31.44 -2.78 -13.62
CA SER A 372 31.36 -4.05 -14.34
C SER A 372 32.28 -4.06 -15.56
N ASP A 373 32.38 -5.21 -16.22
CA ASP A 373 33.09 -5.34 -17.50
C ASP A 373 32.53 -4.42 -18.59
N ARG A 374 31.25 -4.05 -18.49
CA ARG A 374 30.59 -3.09 -19.39
C ARG A 374 30.89 -1.63 -19.04
N GLY A 375 31.64 -1.38 -17.97
CA GLY A 375 32.09 -0.06 -17.55
C GLY A 375 31.06 0.75 -16.74
N TRP A 376 29.96 0.12 -16.32
CA TRP A 376 28.93 0.75 -15.48
C TRP A 376 29.17 0.53 -14.01
N PHE A 377 28.81 1.50 -13.17
CA PHE A 377 28.96 1.38 -11.72
C PHE A 377 28.04 0.31 -11.14
N ILE A 378 28.55 -0.44 -10.17
CA ILE A 378 27.86 -1.58 -9.56
C ILE A 378 27.81 -1.52 -8.03
N ILE A 379 26.82 -2.19 -7.44
CA ILE A 379 26.72 -2.51 -6.00
C ILE A 379 26.31 -3.97 -5.89
N GLY A 380 27.19 -4.82 -5.35
CA GLY A 380 27.03 -6.27 -5.47
C GLY A 380 26.93 -6.67 -6.94
N ASP A 381 26.00 -7.56 -7.28
CA ASP A 381 25.82 -8.06 -8.65
C ASP A 381 24.97 -7.15 -9.56
N GLN A 382 24.54 -5.98 -9.07
CA GLN A 382 23.62 -5.11 -9.80
C GLN A 382 24.36 -3.94 -10.46
N GLU A 383 24.23 -3.82 -11.78
CA GLU A 383 24.64 -2.63 -12.54
C GLU A 383 23.64 -1.48 -12.40
N GLN A 384 24.15 -0.25 -12.33
CA GLN A 384 23.35 0.97 -12.37
C GLN A 384 23.56 1.63 -13.73
N ARG A 385 22.66 1.37 -14.67
CA ARG A 385 22.80 1.89 -16.04
C ARG A 385 22.26 3.33 -16.15
N PRO A 386 22.68 4.09 -17.17
CA PRO A 386 22.14 5.43 -17.42
C PRO A 386 20.62 5.45 -17.59
N GLU A 387 20.02 4.42 -18.18
CA GLU A 387 18.56 4.30 -18.34
C GLU A 387 17.85 4.07 -17.00
N ASP A 388 18.53 3.42 -16.05
CA ASP A 388 18.02 3.23 -14.69
C ASP A 388 18.01 4.56 -13.93
N TYR A 389 19.03 5.41 -14.16
CA TYR A 389 19.05 6.78 -13.66
C TYR A 389 17.90 7.60 -14.25
N ASP A 390 17.68 7.50 -15.56
CA ASP A 390 16.63 8.26 -16.24
C ASP A 390 15.25 7.87 -15.69
N ARG A 391 15.02 6.58 -15.43
CA ARG A 391 13.78 6.08 -14.83
C ARG A 391 13.59 6.51 -13.37
N GLN A 392 14.63 6.46 -12.55
CA GLN A 392 14.50 6.64 -11.10
C GLN A 392 14.75 8.08 -10.62
N ILE A 393 15.56 8.83 -11.34
CA ILE A 393 15.97 10.19 -10.99
C ILE A 393 15.31 11.19 -11.93
N MET A 394 15.61 11.13 -13.23
CA MET A 394 15.17 12.12 -14.21
C MET A 394 13.64 12.22 -14.30
N GLN A 395 12.94 11.09 -14.51
CA GLN A 395 11.47 11.08 -14.61
C GLN A 395 10.79 11.67 -13.37
N ASN A 396 11.30 11.34 -12.18
CA ASN A 396 10.77 11.87 -10.93
C ASN A 396 11.04 13.37 -10.75
N ILE A 397 12.21 13.86 -11.18
CA ILE A 397 12.49 15.31 -11.18
C ILE A 397 11.57 16.05 -12.17
N ASN A 398 11.36 15.48 -13.36
CA ASN A 398 10.48 16.04 -14.41
C ASN A 398 9.03 16.24 -13.96
N THR A 399 8.56 15.51 -12.96
CA THR A 399 7.23 15.74 -12.37
C THR A 399 7.11 17.08 -11.63
N VAL A 400 8.24 17.69 -11.26
CA VAL A 400 8.31 18.93 -10.45
C VAL A 400 8.92 20.09 -11.26
N VAL A 401 10.00 19.83 -12.01
CA VAL A 401 10.68 20.82 -12.85
C VAL A 401 11.36 20.11 -14.01
N ALA A 402 11.42 20.76 -15.19
CA ALA A 402 12.16 20.24 -16.33
C ALA A 402 13.59 19.83 -15.91
N TYR A 403 13.97 18.59 -16.19
CA TYR A 403 15.22 17.99 -15.74
C TYR A 403 16.43 18.76 -16.25
N GLU A 404 16.37 19.26 -17.49
CA GLU A 404 17.43 20.07 -18.10
C GLU A 404 17.70 21.32 -17.27
N LYS A 405 16.64 21.94 -16.73
CA LYS A 405 16.73 23.11 -15.84
C LYS A 405 17.35 22.73 -14.49
N ALA A 406 16.94 21.60 -13.91
CA ALA A 406 17.53 21.10 -12.66
C ALA A 406 19.00 20.69 -12.83
N TRP A 407 19.35 20.07 -13.97
CA TRP A 407 20.70 19.67 -14.33
C TRP A 407 21.63 20.87 -14.49
N GLN A 408 21.21 21.90 -15.22
CA GLN A 408 22.00 23.13 -15.36
C GLN A 408 22.19 23.83 -14.01
N ALA A 409 21.13 23.95 -13.22
CA ALA A 409 21.22 24.54 -11.87
C ALA A 409 22.16 23.73 -10.95
N ALA A 410 22.15 22.40 -11.03
CA ALA A 410 23.09 21.55 -10.31
C ALA A 410 24.54 21.80 -10.74
N LEU A 411 24.82 21.92 -12.04
CA LEU A 411 26.17 22.22 -12.54
C LEU A 411 26.65 23.59 -12.08
N GLU A 412 25.82 24.62 -12.17
CA GLU A 412 26.15 25.98 -11.69
C GLU A 412 26.40 26.00 -10.19
N TYR A 413 25.54 25.32 -9.43
CA TYR A 413 25.70 25.17 -7.98
C TYR A 413 27.04 24.53 -7.62
N LEU A 414 27.38 23.40 -8.25
CA LEU A 414 28.61 22.68 -7.96
C LEU A 414 29.88 23.45 -8.38
N LYS A 415 29.82 24.23 -9.46
CA LYS A 415 30.93 25.10 -9.89
C LYS A 415 31.30 26.19 -8.87
N SER A 416 30.39 26.51 -7.94
CA SER A 416 30.68 27.47 -6.87
C SER A 416 31.58 26.91 -5.76
N PHE A 417 31.79 25.59 -5.73
CA PHE A 417 32.64 24.91 -4.76
C PHE A 417 34.02 24.64 -5.34
N LYS A 418 35.05 24.64 -4.48
CA LYS A 418 36.40 24.28 -4.91
C LYS A 418 36.49 22.80 -5.27
N LYS A 419 37.42 22.46 -6.18
CA LYS A 419 37.62 21.08 -6.65
C LYS A 419 37.89 20.12 -5.49
N GLU A 420 38.55 20.55 -4.43
CA GLU A 420 38.85 19.68 -3.27
C GLU A 420 37.58 19.26 -2.52
N VAL A 421 36.55 20.11 -2.48
CA VAL A 421 35.24 19.77 -1.88
C VAL A 421 34.50 18.76 -2.75
N LEU A 422 34.65 18.86 -4.07
CA LEU A 422 34.08 17.90 -5.02
C LEU A 422 34.86 16.59 -5.08
N LEU A 423 36.11 16.53 -4.62
CA LEU A 423 36.89 15.28 -4.58
C LEU A 423 36.75 14.53 -3.24
N ASP A 424 36.29 15.20 -2.18
CA ASP A 424 36.18 14.65 -0.83
C ASP A 424 34.72 14.29 -0.51
N GLN A 425 34.45 13.00 -0.30
CA GLN A 425 33.12 12.45 -0.05
C GLN A 425 32.42 13.10 1.13
N GLN A 426 33.15 13.33 2.22
CA GLN A 426 32.58 13.81 3.46
C GLN A 426 32.24 15.31 3.35
N LYS A 427 33.12 16.08 2.73
CA LYS A 427 32.88 17.51 2.45
C LYS A 427 31.75 17.67 1.45
N PHE A 428 31.71 16.88 0.38
CA PHE A 428 30.59 16.89 -0.55
C PHE A 428 29.25 16.64 0.18
N PHE A 429 29.19 15.63 1.04
CA PHE A 429 27.95 15.35 1.77
C PHE A 429 27.53 16.51 2.69
N LYS A 430 28.47 17.06 3.49
CA LYS A 430 28.17 18.07 4.51
C LYS A 430 28.01 19.49 3.97
N GLU A 431 28.85 19.89 3.02
CA GLU A 431 28.94 21.27 2.53
C GLU A 431 28.10 21.48 1.26
N VAL A 432 27.89 20.43 0.46
CA VAL A 432 27.21 20.54 -0.84
C VAL A 432 25.80 19.95 -0.78
N TYR A 433 25.65 18.69 -0.38
CA TYR A 433 24.36 18.00 -0.42
C TYR A 433 23.44 18.36 0.75
N GLU A 434 23.92 18.22 1.99
CA GLU A 434 23.12 18.39 3.20
C GLU A 434 22.41 19.75 3.31
N PRO A 435 23.02 20.89 2.93
CA PRO A 435 22.35 22.19 3.02
C PRO A 435 21.13 22.33 2.10
N VAL A 436 21.12 21.63 0.96
CA VAL A 436 20.10 21.79 -0.10
C VAL A 436 19.20 20.57 -0.27
N ARG A 437 19.47 19.45 0.41
CA ARG A 437 18.77 18.16 0.20
C ARG A 437 17.25 18.23 0.34
N ASP A 438 16.74 19.17 1.13
CA ASP A 438 15.31 19.35 1.41
C ASP A 438 14.69 20.50 0.62
N ARG A 439 15.51 21.41 0.08
CA ARG A 439 15.05 22.68 -0.52
C ARG A 439 15.77 23.00 -1.84
N PHE A 440 16.19 21.97 -2.57
CA PHE A 440 16.99 22.13 -3.79
C PHE A 440 16.27 22.97 -4.85
N LEU A 441 14.94 22.80 -4.98
CA LEU A 441 14.16 23.59 -5.93
C LEU A 441 14.20 25.08 -5.57
N GLU A 442 13.96 25.42 -4.30
CA GLU A 442 13.91 26.79 -3.82
C GLU A 442 15.29 27.46 -3.76
N ASP A 443 16.29 26.74 -3.24
CA ASP A 443 17.61 27.30 -2.93
C ASP A 443 18.57 27.25 -4.13
N VAL A 444 18.40 26.31 -5.06
CA VAL A 444 19.32 26.10 -6.19
C VAL A 444 18.66 26.40 -7.54
N VAL A 445 17.44 25.90 -7.79
CA VAL A 445 16.80 26.03 -9.12
C VAL A 445 16.08 27.37 -9.32
N LEU A 446 15.42 27.90 -8.29
CA LEU A 446 14.63 29.14 -8.37
C LEU A 446 15.42 30.40 -7.97
N ASN A 447 16.42 30.28 -7.08
CA ASN A 447 17.19 31.42 -6.53
C ASN A 447 18.65 31.49 -6.99
N SER A 448 18.98 31.06 -8.21
CA SER A 448 20.35 31.01 -8.74
C SER A 448 21.11 32.36 -8.71
N ARG A 449 20.44 33.49 -8.50
CA ARG A 449 21.04 34.85 -8.47
C ARG A 449 21.35 35.43 -7.09
N ARG A 450 21.12 34.71 -5.97
CA ARG A 450 21.50 35.22 -4.63
C ARG A 450 22.02 34.09 -3.74
N ARG A 451 23.34 33.86 -3.75
CA ARG A 451 24.18 33.76 -2.52
C ARG A 451 25.64 33.41 -2.81
N THR A 452 26.52 34.35 -2.50
CA THR A 452 27.81 34.06 -1.86
C THR A 452 27.52 33.56 -0.44
N PHE A 453 27.56 32.25 -0.22
CA PHE A 453 27.40 31.71 1.14
C PHE A 453 28.72 31.91 1.90
N LYS A 454 28.81 32.98 2.70
CA LYS A 454 29.78 33.02 3.81
C LYS A 454 29.30 32.02 4.86
N PRO A 455 30.12 31.04 5.29
CA PRO A 455 29.72 30.11 6.33
C PRO A 455 29.49 30.87 7.63
N ARG A 456 28.23 30.93 8.09
CA ARG A 456 27.92 31.37 9.45
C ARG A 456 28.23 30.23 10.42
N GLY A 457 29.33 30.42 11.15
CA GLY A 457 29.47 30.01 12.55
C GLY A 457 29.36 28.52 12.85
N LEU A 458 30.47 27.78 12.65
CA LEU A 458 30.69 26.47 13.28
C LEU A 458 32.10 26.35 13.88
N PHE A 459 32.64 27.47 14.37
CA PHE A 459 33.78 27.51 15.29
C PHE A 459 33.32 28.12 16.62
N LYS A 460 32.64 27.33 17.44
CA LYS A 460 32.49 27.61 18.88
C LYS A 460 32.36 26.34 19.71
N TRP A 461 33.15 25.32 19.36
CA TRP A 461 33.28 24.10 20.16
C TRP A 461 34.69 23.50 20.08
N PHE A 462 35.72 24.35 20.19
CA PHE A 462 37.12 23.90 20.32
C PHE A 462 38.02 24.84 21.14
N ASN A 463 37.46 25.75 21.95
CA ASN A 463 38.25 26.70 22.74
C ASN A 463 37.83 26.79 24.21
N ASP A 464 37.45 25.66 24.83
CA ASP A 464 37.15 25.63 26.27
C ASP A 464 37.74 24.38 26.96
N ARG A 465 39.00 24.11 26.65
CA ARG A 465 39.89 23.29 27.49
C ARG A 465 41.32 23.81 27.36
N ARG A 466 41.63 24.86 28.12
CA ARG A 466 42.94 25.16 28.70
C ARG A 466 42.73 26.29 29.72
N GLU A 467 43.38 26.12 30.88
CA GLU A 467 43.29 26.91 32.13
C GLU A 467 42.06 26.48 32.96
N ASP A 468 42.19 25.69 34.04
CA ASP A 468 43.29 25.51 35.01
C ASP A 468 43.73 24.04 35.21
#